data_AF-T1BNZ1-F1
#
_entry.id   AF-T1BNZ1-F1
#
_cell.length_a   1.000
_cell.length_b   1.000
_cell.length_c   1.000
_cell.angle_alpha   90.00
_cell.angle_beta   90.00
_cell.angle_gamma   90.00
#
_symmetry.space_group_name_H-M   'P 1'
#
loop_
_entity.id
_entity.type
_entity.pdbx_description
1 polymer ?
#
loop_
_entity_poly.entity_id
_entity_poly.type
_entity_poly.pdbx_seq_one_letter_code
_entity_poly.pdbx_strand_id
1 'polypeptide(L)'
;RELARRWAIISFSSLTLGITLGAWWSYQVLGWGGFWAWDPVENAALMPWLFLVAYLHSAFAEKRVGSGQLWSYASITSAFAFTILGTYFTRSGVLQSVHAFSSSTLGDILISFFLLVCLVSIYLGVSNFSLLSQRRPGSSWSSRTNLIKINNVVFAAIVLIVLLGTVFPLFASA
;
A
#
# COMPACT_ATOMS: atom_id res chain seq x y z
N ARG A 1 -5.09 -17.03 -8.77
CA ARG A 1 -5.07 -15.69 -9.42
C ARG A 1 -6.45 -15.02 -9.45
N GLU A 2 -7.52 -15.71 -9.88
CA GLU A 2 -8.88 -15.13 -9.85
C GLU A 2 -9.36 -14.81 -8.43
N LEU A 3 -9.14 -15.72 -7.49
CA LEU A 3 -9.50 -15.54 -6.08
C LEU A 3 -8.79 -14.31 -5.47
N ALA A 4 -7.47 -14.19 -5.66
CA ALA A 4 -6.69 -13.06 -5.16
C ALA A 4 -7.20 -11.72 -5.71
N ARG A 5 -7.58 -11.65 -7.00
CA ARG A 5 -8.18 -10.45 -7.58
C ARG A 5 -9.52 -10.10 -6.94
N ARG A 6 -10.40 -11.08 -6.71
CA ARG A 6 -11.70 -10.84 -6.07
C ARG A 6 -11.53 -10.26 -4.67
N TRP A 7 -10.64 -10.86 -3.87
CA TRP A 7 -10.31 -10.33 -2.55
C TRP A 7 -9.69 -8.94 -2.62
N ALA A 8 -8.78 -8.69 -3.56
CA ALA A 8 -8.20 -7.35 -3.73
C ALA A 8 -9.25 -6.29 -4.08
N ILE A 9 -10.26 -6.61 -4.91
CA ILE A 9 -11.37 -5.70 -5.20
C ILE A 9 -12.19 -5.43 -3.93
N ILE A 10 -12.50 -6.48 -3.15
CA ILE A 10 -13.22 -6.31 -1.88
C ILE A 10 -12.42 -5.42 -0.93
N SER A 11 -11.14 -5.73 -0.70
CA SER A 11 -10.24 -4.95 0.16
C SER A 11 -10.11 -3.50 -0.32
N PHE A 12 -9.95 -3.28 -1.63
CA PHE A 12 -9.87 -1.95 -2.24
C PHE A 12 -11.16 -1.16 -2.02
N SER A 13 -12.31 -1.76 -2.28
CA SER A 13 -13.61 -1.11 -2.07
C SER A 13 -13.86 -0.79 -0.61
N SER A 14 -13.57 -1.73 0.30
CA SER A 14 -13.69 -1.51 1.74
C SER A 14 -12.76 -0.40 2.24
N LEU A 15 -11.50 -0.39 1.81
CA LEU A 15 -10.54 0.66 2.16
C LEU A 15 -10.95 2.03 1.59
N THR A 16 -11.43 2.06 0.34
CA THR A 16 -11.94 3.29 -0.28
C THR A 16 -13.12 3.85 0.51
N LEU A 17 -14.07 3.01 0.90
CA LEU A 17 -15.19 3.41 1.74
C LEU A 17 -14.71 3.95 3.10
N GLY A 18 -13.75 3.27 3.74
CA GLY A 18 -13.16 3.71 5.00
C GLY A 18 -12.50 5.08 4.89
N ILE A 19 -11.69 5.31 3.86
CA ILE A 19 -11.03 6.60 3.60
C ILE A 19 -12.08 7.69 3.36
N THR A 20 -13.08 7.45 2.52
CA THR A 20 -14.15 8.43 2.23
C THR A 20 -14.95 8.79 3.48
N LEU A 21 -15.31 7.80 4.31
CA LEU A 21 -16.03 8.04 5.56
C LEU A 21 -15.18 8.80 6.59
N GLY A 22 -13.88 8.46 6.69
CA GLY A 22 -12.94 9.17 7.55
C GLY A 22 -12.76 10.62 7.13
N ALA A 23 -12.57 10.87 5.84
CA ALA A 23 -12.47 12.21 5.26
C ALA A 23 -13.76 13.02 5.48
N TRP A 24 -14.93 12.40 5.30
CA TRP A 24 -16.21 13.06 5.56
C TRP A 24 -16.36 13.43 7.04
N TRP A 25 -16.01 12.52 7.94
CA TRP A 25 -16.02 12.79 9.38
C TRP A 25 -15.05 13.93 9.75
N SER A 26 -13.82 13.91 9.23
CA SER A 26 -12.80 14.92 9.57
C SER A 26 -13.23 16.31 9.10
N TYR A 27 -13.82 16.41 7.91
CA TYR A 27 -14.40 17.66 7.41
C TYR A 27 -15.49 18.22 8.34
N GLN A 28 -16.39 17.36 8.83
CA GLN A 28 -17.51 17.78 9.68
C GLN A 28 -17.10 18.09 11.13
N VAL A 29 -16.13 17.35 11.68
CA VAL A 29 -15.79 17.41 13.11
C VAL A 29 -14.55 18.27 13.38
N LEU A 30 -13.50 18.15 12.57
CA LEU A 30 -12.24 18.86 12.83
C LEU A 30 -12.24 20.28 12.25
N GLY A 31 -13.07 20.56 11.25
CA GLY A 31 -13.31 21.93 10.76
C GLY A 31 -12.10 22.65 10.15
N TRP A 32 -11.00 21.94 9.90
CA TRP A 32 -9.74 22.46 9.34
C TRP A 32 -9.80 22.89 7.85
N GLY A 33 -11.01 23.04 7.29
CA GLY A 33 -11.22 23.61 5.95
C GLY A 33 -11.06 22.63 4.78
N GLY A 34 -10.94 21.32 5.02
CA GLY A 34 -10.79 20.32 3.96
C GLY A 34 -11.05 18.88 4.40
N PHE A 35 -11.04 17.96 3.43
CA PHE A 35 -11.22 16.51 3.61
C PHE A 35 -9.92 15.76 3.91
N TRP A 36 -8.78 16.45 3.85
CA TRP A 36 -7.45 15.90 4.05
C TRP A 36 -6.52 17.00 4.56
N ALA A 37 -5.69 16.72 5.56
CA ALA A 37 -4.64 17.66 5.96
C ALA A 37 -3.36 16.97 6.43
N TRP A 38 -2.96 15.94 5.68
CA TRP A 38 -1.67 15.26 5.84
C TRP A 38 -1.46 14.64 7.22
N ASP A 39 -2.54 14.31 7.93
CA ASP A 39 -2.46 13.61 9.19
C ASP A 39 -1.83 12.21 8.98
N PRO A 40 -0.97 11.72 9.90
CA PRO A 40 -0.29 10.43 9.74
C PRO A 40 -1.21 9.24 9.47
N VAL A 41 -2.42 9.22 10.03
CA VAL A 41 -3.36 8.11 9.85
C VAL A 41 -4.07 8.18 8.50
N GLU A 42 -4.35 9.38 8.01
CA GLU A 42 -4.82 9.60 6.64
C GLU A 42 -3.77 9.07 5.65
N ASN A 43 -2.52 9.53 5.78
CA ASN A 43 -1.40 9.10 4.94
C ASN A 43 -1.15 7.58 5.03
N ALA A 44 -1.28 7.01 6.23
CA ALA A 44 -1.17 5.58 6.47
C ALA A 44 -2.17 4.75 5.66
N ALA A 45 -3.42 5.21 5.54
CA ALA A 45 -4.46 4.53 4.77
C ALA A 45 -4.25 4.67 3.25
N LEU A 46 -3.67 5.78 2.79
CA LEU A 46 -3.42 6.04 1.36
C LEU A 46 -2.38 5.08 0.76
N MET A 47 -1.32 4.73 1.50
CA MET A 47 -0.25 3.89 0.99
C MET A 47 -0.68 2.49 0.54
N PRO A 48 -1.38 1.66 1.36
CA PRO A 48 -1.88 0.37 0.90
C PRO A 48 -2.96 0.52 -0.17
N TRP A 49 -3.73 1.62 -0.18
CA TRP A 49 -4.70 1.92 -1.23
C TRP A 49 -4.01 2.06 -2.59
N LEU A 50 -2.91 2.83 -2.69
CA LEU A 50 -2.13 2.99 -3.92
C LEU A 50 -1.55 1.66 -4.42
N PHE A 51 -1.05 0.81 -3.52
CA PHE A 51 -0.58 -0.53 -3.89
C PHE A 51 -1.71 -1.46 -4.34
N LEU A 52 -2.91 -1.36 -3.78
CA LEU A 52 -4.07 -2.10 -4.29
C LEU A 52 -4.44 -1.65 -5.70
N VAL A 53 -4.39 -0.35 -6.01
CA VAL A 53 -4.58 0.15 -7.38
C VAL A 53 -3.50 -0.41 -8.31
N ALA A 54 -2.22 -0.36 -7.92
CA ALA A 54 -1.12 -0.93 -8.69
C ALA A 54 -1.30 -2.43 -8.95
N TYR A 55 -1.73 -3.17 -7.94
CA TYR A 55 -2.05 -4.60 -8.04
C TYR A 55 -3.17 -4.86 -9.05
N LEU A 56 -4.28 -4.14 -8.98
CA LEU A 56 -5.43 -4.36 -9.87
C LEU A 56 -5.07 -4.13 -11.35
N HIS A 57 -4.25 -3.12 -11.64
CA HIS A 57 -3.72 -2.88 -12.99
C HIS A 57 -2.77 -3.99 -13.45
N SER A 58 -1.87 -4.44 -12.56
CA SER A 58 -0.92 -5.52 -12.84
C SER A 58 -1.61 -6.87 -13.06
N ALA A 59 -2.61 -7.19 -12.24
CA ALA A 59 -3.41 -8.41 -12.34
C ALA A 59 -4.23 -8.44 -13.64
N PHE A 60 -4.65 -7.27 -14.14
CA PHE A 60 -5.27 -7.15 -15.45
C PHE A 60 -4.26 -7.41 -16.58
N ALA A 61 -3.06 -6.83 -16.51
CA ALA A 61 -1.99 -7.07 -17.48
C ALA A 61 -1.61 -8.56 -17.58
N GLU A 62 -1.50 -9.23 -16.43
CA GLU A 62 -1.23 -10.67 -16.38
C GLU A 62 -2.26 -11.49 -17.14
N LYS A 63 -3.55 -11.18 -16.95
CA LYS A 63 -4.64 -11.90 -17.59
C LYS A 63 -4.69 -11.66 -19.10
N ARG A 64 -4.43 -10.42 -19.52
CA ARG A 64 -4.58 -10.00 -20.93
C ARG A 64 -3.37 -10.32 -21.78
N VAL A 65 -2.16 -10.15 -21.24
CA VAL A 65 -0.91 -10.18 -22.02
C VAL A 65 0.10 -11.20 -21.46
N GLY A 66 -0.20 -11.86 -20.34
CA GLY A 66 0.69 -12.88 -19.77
C GLY A 66 1.99 -12.34 -19.19
N SER A 67 2.01 -11.06 -18.80
CA SER A 67 3.13 -10.35 -18.19
C SER A 67 2.62 -9.48 -17.03
N GLY A 68 3.38 -9.38 -15.94
CA GLY A 68 3.03 -8.55 -14.77
C GLY A 68 3.12 -9.27 -13.42
N GLN A 69 3.48 -10.56 -13.40
CA GLN A 69 3.52 -11.41 -12.21
C GLN A 69 4.36 -10.82 -11.08
N LEU A 70 5.59 -10.40 -11.39
CA LEU A 70 6.45 -9.73 -10.41
C LEU A 70 5.83 -8.46 -9.84
N TRP A 71 5.16 -7.67 -10.68
CA TRP A 71 4.53 -6.41 -10.26
C TRP A 71 3.30 -6.64 -9.41
N SER A 72 2.45 -7.61 -9.75
CA SER A 72 1.32 -7.98 -8.90
C SER A 72 1.79 -8.54 -7.57
N TYR A 73 2.84 -9.38 -7.57
CA TYR A 73 3.43 -9.91 -6.35
C TYR A 73 3.95 -8.79 -5.44
N ALA A 74 4.77 -7.89 -5.98
CA ALA A 74 5.32 -6.76 -5.23
C ALA A 74 4.19 -5.85 -4.72
N SER A 75 3.20 -5.53 -5.56
CA SER A 75 2.10 -4.64 -5.15
C SER A 75 1.23 -5.23 -4.04
N ILE A 76 0.86 -6.52 -4.13
CA ILE A 76 -0.03 -7.11 -3.11
C ILE A 76 0.68 -7.35 -1.78
N THR A 77 1.96 -7.74 -1.81
CA THR A 77 2.77 -7.91 -0.59
C THR A 77 3.05 -6.57 0.08
N SER A 78 3.36 -5.53 -0.71
CA SER A 78 3.45 -4.17 -0.20
C SER A 78 2.13 -3.67 0.38
N ALA A 79 0.99 -3.86 -0.30
CA ALA A 79 -0.31 -3.47 0.25
C ALA A 79 -0.55 -4.07 1.65
N PHE A 80 -0.25 -5.37 1.82
CA PHE A 80 -0.37 -6.04 3.11
C PHE A 80 0.61 -5.48 4.16
N ALA A 81 1.89 -5.32 3.80
CA ALA A 81 2.89 -4.76 4.70
C ALA A 81 2.53 -3.34 5.17
N PHE A 82 2.07 -2.48 4.24
CA PHE A 82 1.67 -1.11 4.56
C PHE A 82 0.37 -1.04 5.37
N THR A 83 -0.52 -2.04 5.29
CA THR A 83 -1.65 -2.16 6.24
C THR A 83 -1.16 -2.40 7.67
N ILE A 84 -0.15 -3.25 7.86
CA ILE A 84 0.45 -3.49 9.19
C ILE A 84 1.16 -2.22 9.68
N LEU A 85 1.93 -1.57 8.81
CA LEU A 85 2.61 -0.31 9.14
C LEU A 85 1.60 0.79 9.51
N GLY A 86 0.49 0.91 8.79
CA GLY A 86 -0.55 1.87 9.13
C GLY A 86 -1.21 1.57 10.48
N THR A 87 -1.38 0.28 10.81
CA THR A 87 -1.85 -0.13 12.15
C THR A 87 -0.84 0.22 13.23
N TYR A 88 0.46 0.08 12.96
CA TYR A 88 1.50 0.55 13.86
C TYR A 88 1.42 2.06 14.09
N PHE A 89 1.27 2.87 13.03
CA PHE A 89 1.12 4.32 13.17
C PHE A 89 -0.11 4.72 13.98
N THR A 90 -1.25 4.03 13.84
CA THR A 90 -2.47 4.36 14.58
C THR A 90 -2.47 3.91 16.05
N ARG A 91 -1.67 2.90 16.42
CA ARG A 91 -1.76 2.23 17.74
C ARG A 91 -0.54 2.36 18.64
N SER A 92 0.62 2.69 18.09
CA SER A 92 1.87 2.79 18.85
C SER A 92 2.03 4.11 19.59
N GLY A 93 1.38 5.18 19.12
CA GLY A 93 1.63 6.54 19.61
C GLY A 93 2.96 7.13 19.13
N VAL A 94 3.66 6.48 18.19
CA VAL A 94 4.93 6.97 17.65
C VAL A 94 4.77 8.28 16.88
N LEU A 95 3.64 8.47 16.20
CA LEU A 95 3.28 9.69 15.49
C LEU A 95 2.08 10.34 16.16
N GLN A 96 2.12 11.66 16.29
CA GLN A 96 0.99 12.45 16.76
C GLN A 96 -0.05 12.56 15.64
N SER A 97 -1.27 12.10 15.91
CA SER A 97 -2.38 12.17 14.96
C SER A 97 -3.69 12.38 15.70
N VAL A 98 -4.57 13.18 15.11
CA VAL A 98 -5.92 13.44 15.62
C VAL A 98 -6.88 12.27 15.39
N HIS A 99 -6.50 11.34 14.50
CA HIS A 99 -7.24 10.11 14.21
C HIS A 99 -6.67 8.89 14.94
N ALA A 100 -5.60 9.05 15.72
CA ALA A 100 -5.02 7.96 16.48
C ALA A 100 -5.92 7.57 17.66
N PHE A 101 -6.20 6.28 17.79
CA PHE A 101 -6.96 5.72 18.91
C PHE A 101 -5.96 5.17 19.94
N SER A 102 -6.04 5.64 21.19
CA SER A 102 -5.31 5.20 22.40
C SER A 102 -3.98 4.45 22.19
N SER A 103 -2.88 5.02 22.69
CA SER A 103 -1.58 4.35 22.73
C SER A 103 -1.69 2.98 23.43
N SER A 104 -1.20 1.94 22.76
CA SER A 104 -1.22 0.55 23.25
C SER A 104 0.18 -0.04 23.32
N THR A 105 0.38 -1.07 24.13
CA THR A 105 1.65 -1.81 24.24
C THR A 105 1.98 -2.67 23.02
N LEU A 106 1.17 -2.59 21.95
CA LEU A 106 1.32 -3.41 20.74
C LEU A 106 2.34 -2.85 19.75
N GLY A 107 2.88 -1.64 19.97
CA GLY A 107 3.80 -0.99 19.04
C GLY A 107 4.97 -1.89 18.60
N ASP A 108 5.68 -2.47 19.56
CA ASP A 108 6.85 -3.33 19.32
C ASP A 108 6.48 -4.61 18.57
N ILE A 109 5.31 -5.19 18.89
CA ILE A 109 4.79 -6.38 18.22
C ILE A 109 4.45 -6.06 16.76
N LEU A 110 3.78 -4.93 16.51
CA LEU A 110 3.36 -4.52 15.18
C LEU A 110 4.54 -4.18 14.28
N ILE A 111 5.54 -3.46 14.78
CA ILE A 111 6.75 -3.15 13.98
C ILE A 111 7.58 -4.40 13.73
N SER A 112 7.72 -5.29 14.72
CA SER A 112 8.42 -6.58 14.53
C SER A 112 7.70 -7.45 13.49
N PHE A 113 6.36 -7.48 13.53
CA PHE A 113 5.56 -8.22 12.56
C PHE A 113 5.65 -7.61 11.16
N PHE A 114 5.64 -6.29 11.04
CA PHE A 114 5.89 -5.59 9.77
C PHE A 114 7.25 -5.98 9.16
N LEU A 115 8.32 -5.93 9.96
CA LEU A 115 9.66 -6.31 9.51
C LEU A 115 9.73 -7.77 9.08
N LEU A 116 9.11 -8.67 9.86
CA LEU A 116 9.00 -10.10 9.49
C LEU A 116 8.28 -10.27 8.15
N VAL A 117 7.14 -9.61 7.94
CA VAL A 117 6.37 -9.67 6.69
C VAL A 117 7.19 -9.14 5.52
N CYS A 118 7.92 -8.04 5.69
CA CYS A 118 8.83 -7.52 4.68
C CYS A 118 9.93 -8.54 4.32
N LEU A 119 10.60 -9.11 5.32
CA LEU A 119 11.66 -10.10 5.11
C LEU A 119 11.13 -11.35 4.39
N VAL A 120 10.01 -11.90 4.84
CA VAL A 120 9.37 -13.08 4.22
C VAL A 120 8.94 -12.77 2.79
N SER A 121 8.36 -11.60 2.54
CA SER A 121 7.94 -11.19 1.19
C SER A 121 9.14 -11.01 0.26
N ILE A 122 10.25 -10.43 0.73
CA ILE A 122 11.47 -10.30 -0.06
C ILE A 122 12.06 -11.69 -0.34
N TYR A 123 12.18 -12.54 0.68
CA TYR A 123 12.70 -13.90 0.55
C TYR A 123 11.89 -14.72 -0.47
N LEU A 124 10.56 -14.71 -0.36
CA LEU A 124 9.68 -15.41 -1.29
C LEU A 124 9.77 -14.82 -2.70
N GLY A 125 9.85 -13.49 -2.84
CA GLY A 125 10.01 -12.81 -4.12
C GLY A 125 11.31 -13.17 -4.83
N VAL A 126 12.44 -13.19 -4.10
CA VAL A 126 13.76 -13.54 -4.63
C VAL A 126 13.85 -15.04 -4.96
N SER A 127 13.43 -15.91 -4.05
CA SER A 127 13.46 -17.36 -4.27
C SER A 127 12.57 -17.83 -5.43
N ASN A 128 11.50 -17.09 -5.73
CA ASN A 128 10.60 -17.37 -6.84
C ASN A 128 10.79 -16.41 -8.03
N PHE A 129 11.90 -15.66 -8.10
CA PHE A 129 12.09 -14.62 -9.11
C PHE A 129 12.01 -15.16 -10.55
N SER A 130 12.55 -16.36 -10.81
CA SER A 130 12.46 -17.00 -12.13
C SER A 130 11.01 -17.25 -12.55
N LEU A 131 10.14 -17.67 -11.62
CA LEU A 131 8.72 -17.89 -11.87
C LEU A 131 7.95 -16.57 -12.02
N LEU A 132 8.31 -15.54 -11.24
CA LEU A 132 7.66 -14.23 -11.26
C LEU A 132 8.09 -13.35 -12.45
N SER A 133 9.27 -13.59 -13.02
CA SER A 133 9.77 -12.89 -14.20
C SER A 133 9.37 -13.53 -15.52
N GLN A 134 8.86 -14.77 -15.49
CA GLN A 134 8.39 -15.49 -16.68
C GLN A 134 7.27 -14.73 -17.40
N ARG A 135 7.39 -14.67 -18.72
CA ARG A 135 6.39 -14.12 -19.64
C ARG A 135 5.84 -15.21 -20.52
N ARG A 136 4.56 -15.10 -20.89
CA ARG A 136 3.99 -16.00 -21.90
C ARG A 136 4.68 -15.80 -23.27
N PRO A 137 4.98 -16.88 -24.00
CA PRO A 137 5.44 -16.78 -25.39
C PRO A 137 4.43 -15.98 -26.23
N GLY A 138 4.92 -15.07 -27.08
CA GLY A 138 4.07 -14.18 -27.90
C GLY A 138 3.55 -12.92 -27.18
N SER A 139 3.93 -12.69 -25.92
CA SER A 139 3.68 -11.40 -25.24
C SER A 139 4.54 -10.30 -25.88
N SER A 140 4.01 -9.62 -26.89
CA SER A 140 4.69 -8.47 -27.47
C SER A 140 4.69 -7.31 -26.47
N TRP A 141 5.75 -6.51 -26.50
CA TRP A 141 5.82 -5.25 -25.76
C TRP A 141 4.86 -4.25 -26.42
N SER A 142 3.57 -4.39 -26.14
CA SER A 142 2.60 -3.35 -26.44
C SER A 142 2.90 -2.13 -25.55
N SER A 143 2.73 -0.93 -26.10
CA SER A 143 2.78 0.34 -25.36
C SER A 143 1.94 0.29 -24.07
N ARG A 144 0.81 -0.43 -24.09
CA ARG A 144 -0.10 -0.60 -22.93
C ARG A 144 0.57 -1.32 -21.75
N THR A 145 1.41 -2.32 -21.99
CA THR A 145 2.12 -3.05 -20.93
C THR A 145 3.21 -2.19 -20.28
N ASN A 146 3.81 -1.27 -21.04
CA ASN A 146 4.77 -0.30 -20.51
C ASN A 146 4.10 0.75 -19.64
N LEU A 147 2.93 1.25 -20.04
CA LEU A 147 2.15 2.19 -19.23
C LEU A 147 1.80 1.61 -17.86
N ILE A 148 1.48 0.32 -17.77
CA ILE A 148 1.17 -0.33 -16.48
C ILE A 148 2.41 -0.40 -15.58
N LYS A 149 3.60 -0.64 -16.13
CA LYS A 149 4.85 -0.60 -15.36
C LYS A 149 5.16 0.81 -14.86
N ILE A 150 5.05 1.80 -15.75
CA ILE A 150 5.26 3.22 -15.40
C ILE A 150 4.28 3.62 -14.29
N ASN A 151 3.01 3.27 -14.43
CA ASN A 151 1.99 3.49 -13.41
C ASN A 151 2.41 2.92 -12.05
N ASN A 152 2.93 1.68 -12.01
CA ASN A 152 3.37 1.08 -10.75
C ASN A 152 4.59 1.77 -10.15
N VAL A 153 5.55 2.20 -10.97
CA VAL A 153 6.70 2.99 -10.52
C VAL A 153 6.24 4.33 -9.94
N VAL A 154 5.31 5.01 -10.61
CA VAL A 154 4.72 6.26 -10.14
C VAL A 154 4.02 6.06 -8.79
N PHE A 155 3.19 5.02 -8.64
CA PHE A 155 2.55 4.74 -7.37
C PHE A 155 3.55 4.40 -6.27
N ALA A 156 4.60 3.62 -6.54
CA ALA A 156 5.65 3.34 -5.57
C ALA A 156 6.40 4.62 -5.15
N ALA A 157 6.66 5.54 -6.10
CA ALA A 157 7.28 6.83 -5.82
C ALA A 157 6.37 7.73 -4.95
N ILE A 158 5.07 7.79 -5.25
CA ILE A 158 4.10 8.53 -4.44
C ILE A 158 4.06 7.96 -3.02
N VAL A 159 3.98 6.63 -2.87
CA VAL A 159 4.04 5.98 -1.56
C VAL A 159 5.31 6.37 -0.81
N LEU A 160 6.47 6.35 -1.48
CA LEU A 160 7.74 6.73 -0.85
C LEU A 160 7.72 8.18 -0.36
N ILE A 161 7.20 9.11 -1.17
CA ILE A 161 7.06 10.53 -0.77
C ILE A 161 6.12 10.66 0.43
N VAL A 162 4.96 9.99 0.38
CA VAL A 162 3.98 10.00 1.49
C VAL A 162 4.59 9.41 2.75
N LEU A 163 5.29 8.27 2.66
CA LEU A 163 5.96 7.63 3.78
C LEU A 163 7.00 8.56 4.38
N LEU A 164 7.91 9.10 3.57
CA LEU A 164 8.97 10.01 4.02
C LEU A 164 8.39 11.25 4.68
N GLY A 165 7.38 11.89 4.07
CA GLY A 165 6.69 13.04 4.66
C GLY A 165 6.02 12.70 5.99
N THR A 166 5.45 11.50 6.11
CA THR A 166 4.76 11.03 7.32
C THR A 166 5.74 10.75 8.47
N VAL A 167 6.91 10.15 8.19
CA VAL A 167 7.90 9.81 9.23
C VAL A 167 8.91 10.91 9.49
N PHE A 168 8.99 11.94 8.64
CA PHE A 168 9.95 13.04 8.77
C PHE A 168 9.99 13.68 10.18
N PRO A 169 8.85 13.94 10.85
CA PRO A 169 8.88 14.53 12.19
C PRO A 169 9.65 13.71 13.24
N LEU A 170 9.74 12.38 13.08
CA LEU A 170 10.48 11.50 14.00
C LEU A 170 11.98 11.77 14.00
N PHE A 171 12.53 12.25 12.87
CA PHE A 171 13.94 12.58 12.75
C PHE A 171 14.22 14.04 13.06
N ALA A 172 13.27 14.93 12.75
CA ALA A 172 13.41 16.35 13.01
C ALA A 172 13.29 16.72 14.50
N SER A 173 12.67 15.85 15.30
CA SER A 173 12.50 16.01 16.75
C SER A 173 13.51 15.21 17.59
N ALA A 174 14.44 14.50 16.95
CA ALA A 174 15.49 13.70 17.58
C ALA A 174 16.78 14.50 17.85
#